data_AF-A0A8S1EJR2-F1
#
_entry.id   AF-A0A8S1EJR2-F1
#
_cell.length_a   1.000
_cell.length_b   1.000
_cell.length_c   1.000
_cell.angle_alpha   90.00
_cell.angle_beta   90.00
_cell.angle_gamma   90.00
#
_symmetry.space_group_name_H-M   'P 1'
#
loop_
_entity.id
_entity.type
_entity.pdbx_description
1 polymer ?
#
loop_
_entity_poly.entity_id
_entity_poly.type
_entity_poly.pdbx_seq_one_letter_code
_entity_poly.pdbx_strand_id
1 'polypeptide(L)'
;MRRKIILSAFCSSPPQCVSKNFNICSLWFNQNLNETNSRSGWDSPADLSNSIRSYYSQGINGLLTVCSARQQFQSCLGSSYDVCISELSFLRNGQNLQDSKAYSAIFKMMEFDCDGGLLQSVRNWDCILATESSKNDELTACGDNFHKQLENAPSKLCQYSVEYENCARKFFAAACGAETSWWACERIRRGYSLDELCPSDTCKIDAPSQLLPKNQDADAIFSRTPKAAQVIQELVRMKRNF
;
A
#
# COMPACT_ATOMS: atom_id res chain seq x y z
N MET A 1 32.32 -18.05 43.90
CA MET A 1 31.30 -17.00 43.67
C MET A 1 30.71 -17.16 42.27
N ARG A 2 29.47 -17.65 42.14
CA ARG A 2 28.75 -17.70 40.85
C ARG A 2 27.90 -16.43 40.73
N ARG A 3 28.27 -15.51 39.83
CA ARG A 3 27.47 -14.33 39.51
C ARG A 3 26.25 -14.79 38.70
N LYS A 4 25.05 -14.68 39.28
CA LYS A 4 23.78 -14.76 38.56
C LYS A 4 23.66 -13.53 37.66
N ILE A 5 23.70 -13.73 36.35
CA ILE A 5 23.29 -12.73 35.37
C ILE A 5 21.76 -12.71 35.40
N ILE A 6 21.18 -11.62 35.89
CA ILE A 6 19.75 -11.36 35.80
C ILE A 6 19.52 -10.77 34.41
N LEU A 7 19.05 -11.57 33.47
CA LEU A 7 18.43 -11.04 32.25
C LEU A 7 17.06 -10.48 32.63
N SER A 8 17.00 -9.18 32.94
CA SER A 8 15.75 -8.43 32.96
C SER A 8 15.32 -8.19 31.52
N ALA A 9 14.41 -9.03 31.01
CA ALA A 9 13.66 -8.71 29.80
C ALA A 9 12.74 -7.52 30.13
N PHE A 10 13.12 -6.33 29.66
CA PHE A 10 12.19 -5.21 29.60
C PHE A 10 11.10 -5.57 28.58
N CYS A 11 9.96 -6.04 29.07
CA CYS A 11 8.76 -6.16 28.27
C CYS A 11 8.23 -4.74 28.04
N SER A 12 8.81 -4.02 27.08
CA SER A 12 8.22 -2.77 26.61
C SER A 12 6.85 -3.11 26.04
N SER A 13 5.80 -2.44 26.53
CA SER A 13 4.44 -2.59 26.01
C SER A 13 4.44 -2.46 24.49
N PRO A 14 3.64 -3.25 23.76
CA PRO A 14 3.61 -3.19 22.30
C PRO A 14 3.29 -1.75 21.85
N PRO A 15 3.98 -1.25 20.81
CA PRO A 15 3.77 0.12 20.33
C PRO A 15 2.28 0.36 20.07
N GLN A 16 1.77 1.46 20.63
CA GLN A 16 0.37 1.88 20.46
C GLN A 16 0.34 3.12 19.56
N CYS A 17 -0.69 3.23 18.73
CA CYS A 17 -0.97 4.49 18.07
C CYS A 17 -1.70 5.43 19.03
N VAL A 18 -0.98 6.43 19.55
CA VAL A 18 -1.58 7.47 20.41
C VAL A 18 -2.13 8.57 19.52
N SER A 19 -3.46 8.76 19.50
CA SER A 19 -4.14 9.70 18.59
C SER A 19 -3.59 11.12 18.66
N LYS A 20 -3.16 11.59 19.85
CA LYS A 20 -2.51 12.90 20.01
C LYS A 20 -1.21 12.99 19.21
N ASN A 21 -0.36 11.95 19.27
CA ASN A 21 0.91 11.94 18.55
C ASN A 21 0.67 11.85 17.05
N PHE A 22 -0.26 10.96 16.64
CA PHE A 22 -0.69 10.84 15.25
C PHE A 22 -1.13 12.18 14.67
N ASN A 23 -2.04 12.88 15.35
CA ASN A 23 -2.53 14.18 14.90
C ASN A 23 -1.40 15.22 14.77
N ILE A 24 -0.46 15.27 15.72
CA ILE A 24 0.69 16.19 15.62
C ILE A 24 1.56 15.84 14.41
N CYS A 25 1.86 14.56 14.19
CA CYS A 25 2.66 14.14 13.05
C CYS A 25 1.94 14.40 11.71
N SER A 26 0.62 14.20 11.63
CA SER A 26 -0.18 14.51 10.44
C SER A 26 -0.17 16.01 10.12
N LEU A 27 -0.21 16.87 11.15
CA LEU A 27 -0.05 18.32 10.96
C LEU A 27 1.33 18.65 10.35
N TRP A 28 2.39 18.00 10.83
CA TRP A 28 3.74 18.20 10.28
C TRP A 28 3.90 17.65 8.88
N PHE A 29 3.24 16.53 8.55
CA PHE A 29 3.20 16.02 7.19
C PHE A 29 2.64 17.08 6.22
N ASN A 30 1.51 17.68 6.56
CA ASN A 30 0.90 18.76 5.76
C ASN A 30 1.80 20.00 5.66
N GLN A 31 2.43 20.40 6.77
CA GLN A 31 3.38 21.53 6.76
C GLN A 31 4.58 21.26 5.87
N ASN A 32 5.10 20.03 5.84
CA ASN A 32 6.22 19.64 4.98
C ASN A 32 5.84 19.56 3.51
N LEU A 33 4.55 19.38 3.21
CA LEU A 33 4.03 19.55 1.86
C LEU A 33 3.80 21.04 1.51
N ASN A 34 3.96 21.98 2.44
CA ASN A 34 3.58 23.39 2.31
C ASN A 34 2.07 23.63 2.18
N GLU A 35 1.26 22.74 2.74
CA GLU A 35 -0.18 22.98 2.84
C GLU A 35 -0.49 23.98 3.95
N THR A 36 -1.14 25.10 3.59
CA THR A 36 -1.50 26.16 4.54
C THR A 36 -2.67 25.77 5.45
N ASN A 37 -3.45 24.75 5.08
CA ASN A 37 -4.52 24.22 5.91
C ASN A 37 -4.02 22.97 6.64
N SER A 38 -3.92 23.05 7.96
CA SER A 38 -3.35 21.97 8.75
C SER A 38 -4.24 20.71 8.81
N ARG A 39 -5.46 20.74 8.26
CA ARG A 39 -6.35 19.57 8.09
C ARG A 39 -6.53 19.11 6.64
N SER A 40 -6.05 19.84 5.63
CA SER A 40 -6.27 19.44 4.24
C SER A 40 -5.72 18.04 3.98
N GLY A 41 -6.47 17.24 3.22
CA GLY A 41 -6.06 15.90 2.83
C GLY A 41 -6.35 14.78 3.84
N TRP A 42 -6.83 15.03 5.06
CA TRP A 42 -7.12 13.95 6.03
C TRP A 42 -8.61 13.72 6.31
N ASP A 43 -9.49 14.45 5.60
CA ASP A 43 -10.94 14.33 5.75
C ASP A 43 -11.45 13.04 5.08
N SER A 44 -10.87 12.66 3.94
CA SER A 44 -11.12 11.40 3.24
C SER A 44 -9.85 10.86 2.57
N PRO A 45 -9.76 9.54 2.31
CA PRO A 45 -8.63 8.98 1.55
C PRO A 45 -8.50 9.60 0.15
N ALA A 46 -9.62 10.00 -0.45
CA ALA A 46 -9.63 10.66 -1.75
C ALA A 46 -8.96 12.04 -1.67
N ASP A 47 -9.23 12.81 -0.62
CA ASP A 47 -8.58 14.11 -0.40
C ASP A 47 -7.08 13.95 -0.18
N LEU A 48 -6.67 12.93 0.59
CA LEU A 48 -5.25 12.62 0.80
C LEU A 48 -4.54 12.30 -0.52
N SER A 49 -5.14 11.39 -1.29
CA SER A 49 -4.62 10.94 -2.57
C SER A 49 -4.50 12.10 -3.55
N ASN A 50 -5.51 12.96 -3.62
CA ASN A 50 -5.51 14.15 -4.48
C ASN A 50 -4.43 15.16 -4.06
N SER A 51 -4.26 15.40 -2.76
CA SER A 51 -3.19 16.23 -2.22
C SER A 51 -1.82 15.70 -2.66
N ILE A 52 -1.51 14.43 -2.38
CA ILE A 52 -0.24 13.80 -2.76
C ILE A 52 -0.02 13.87 -4.28
N ARG A 53 -1.06 13.56 -5.07
CA ARG A 53 -1.01 13.61 -6.53
C ARG A 53 -0.70 15.02 -7.05
N SER A 54 -1.16 16.06 -6.38
CA SER A 54 -0.86 17.46 -6.73
C SER A 54 0.61 17.82 -6.57
N TYR A 55 1.34 17.11 -5.69
CA TYR A 55 2.79 17.21 -5.61
C TYR A 55 3.46 16.34 -6.65
N TYR A 56 3.03 15.08 -6.80
CA TYR A 56 3.56 14.19 -7.84
C TYR A 56 3.51 14.79 -9.25
N SER A 57 2.48 15.58 -9.57
CA SER A 57 2.34 16.27 -10.86
C SER A 57 3.35 17.40 -11.09
N GLN A 58 4.10 17.82 -10.07
CA GLN A 58 5.20 18.80 -10.18
C GLN A 58 6.51 18.15 -10.65
N GLY A 59 6.44 16.92 -11.18
CA GLY A 59 7.57 16.17 -11.65
C GLY A 59 8.44 15.64 -10.51
N ILE A 60 9.72 15.40 -10.80
CA ILE A 60 10.62 14.71 -9.88
C ILE A 60 10.80 15.42 -8.54
N ASN A 61 10.80 16.75 -8.53
CA ASN A 61 10.89 17.54 -7.30
C ASN A 61 9.66 17.34 -6.40
N GLY A 62 8.50 17.17 -7.02
CA GLY A 62 7.26 16.83 -6.35
C GLY A 62 7.32 15.47 -5.65
N LEU A 63 7.80 14.44 -6.35
CA LEU A 63 8.07 13.12 -5.75
C LEU A 63 8.98 13.24 -4.54
N LEU A 64 10.14 13.90 -4.69
CA LEU A 64 11.12 14.04 -3.61
C LEU A 64 10.57 14.85 -2.42
N THR A 65 9.67 15.80 -2.67
CA THR A 65 8.97 16.56 -1.62
C THR A 65 8.05 15.65 -0.81
N VAL A 66 7.22 14.84 -1.47
CA VAL A 66 6.38 13.84 -0.81
C VAL A 66 7.23 12.85 -0.02
N CYS A 67 8.33 12.37 -0.59
CA CYS A 67 9.22 11.45 0.09
C CYS A 67 9.88 12.06 1.33
N SER A 68 10.32 13.32 1.25
CA SER A 68 10.82 14.03 2.42
C SER A 68 9.74 14.15 3.52
N ALA A 69 8.52 14.58 3.15
CA ALA A 69 7.42 14.72 4.09
C ALA A 69 7.04 13.38 4.74
N ARG A 70 6.99 12.28 3.97
CA ARG A 70 6.72 10.93 4.46
C ARG A 70 7.80 10.44 5.42
N GLN A 71 9.09 10.67 5.11
CA GLN A 71 10.18 10.27 6.01
C GLN A 71 10.16 11.04 7.34
N GLN A 72 9.83 12.33 7.30
CA GLN A 72 9.64 13.14 8.51
C GLN A 72 8.43 12.67 9.32
N PHE A 73 7.34 12.30 8.65
CA PHE A 73 6.15 11.73 9.28
C PHE A 73 6.45 10.38 9.96
N GLN A 74 7.17 9.48 9.28
CA GLN A 74 7.64 8.23 9.89
C GLN A 74 8.52 8.52 11.11
N SER A 75 9.47 9.45 10.99
CA SER A 75 10.38 9.82 12.09
C SER A 75 9.63 10.40 13.29
N CYS A 76 8.59 11.19 13.07
CA CYS A 76 7.74 11.76 14.13
C CYS A 76 6.97 10.67 14.89
N LEU A 77 6.46 9.65 14.18
CA LEU A 77 5.75 8.52 14.78
C LEU A 77 6.70 7.49 15.43
N GLY A 78 7.94 7.41 14.96
CA GLY A 78 8.95 6.48 15.47
C GLY A 78 8.48 5.03 15.42
N SER A 79 8.64 4.30 16.53
CA SER A 79 8.25 2.89 16.63
C SER A 79 6.74 2.64 16.55
N SER A 80 5.90 3.68 16.64
CA SER A 80 4.45 3.58 16.48
C SER A 80 3.99 3.70 15.03
N TYR A 81 4.89 3.96 14.07
CA TYR A 81 4.52 4.20 12.67
C TYR A 81 3.66 3.07 12.07
N ASP A 82 4.15 1.83 12.06
CA ASP A 82 3.43 0.72 11.43
C ASP A 82 2.08 0.43 12.10
N VAL A 83 1.99 0.61 13.42
CA VAL A 83 0.73 0.43 14.14
C VAL A 83 -0.23 1.58 13.80
N CYS A 84 0.25 2.81 13.67
CA CYS A 84 -0.57 3.97 13.31
C CYS A 84 -1.07 3.93 11.87
N ILE A 85 -0.22 3.48 10.94
CA ILE A 85 -0.49 3.38 9.51
C ILE A 85 -0.95 1.97 9.18
N SER A 86 -2.00 1.54 9.88
CA SER A 86 -2.63 0.24 9.68
C SER A 86 -4.13 0.42 9.50
N GLU A 87 -4.75 -0.48 8.72
CA GLU A 87 -6.20 -0.53 8.56
C GLU A 87 -6.91 -0.53 9.92
N LEU A 88 -6.40 -1.31 10.87
CA LEU A 88 -6.98 -1.43 12.21
C LEU A 88 -6.92 -0.12 13.00
N SER A 89 -5.85 0.66 12.86
CA SER A 89 -5.73 1.97 13.50
C SER A 89 -6.73 2.96 12.93
N PHE A 90 -6.88 3.04 11.61
CA PHE A 90 -7.88 3.90 10.98
C PHE A 90 -9.31 3.51 11.37
N LEU A 91 -9.63 2.21 11.37
CA LEU A 91 -10.91 1.67 11.85
C LEU A 91 -11.21 2.10 13.29
N ARG A 92 -10.23 1.97 14.20
CA ARG A 92 -10.37 2.36 15.61
C ARG A 92 -10.57 3.86 15.80
N ASN A 93 -10.07 4.67 14.88
CA ASN A 93 -10.22 6.13 14.88
C ASN A 93 -11.49 6.59 14.13
N GLY A 94 -12.44 5.69 13.84
CA GLY A 94 -13.77 6.03 13.34
C GLY A 94 -13.95 6.00 11.83
N GLN A 95 -12.91 5.59 11.08
CA GLN A 95 -13.04 5.36 9.64
C GLN A 95 -13.84 4.07 9.37
N ASN A 96 -14.55 4.01 8.24
CA ASN A 96 -15.15 2.77 7.79
C ASN A 96 -14.07 1.82 7.22
N LEU A 97 -14.44 0.56 6.95
CA LEU A 97 -13.49 -0.44 6.48
C LEU A 97 -12.83 -0.09 5.14
N GLN A 98 -13.59 0.49 4.20
CA GLN A 98 -13.10 0.86 2.88
C GLN A 98 -12.08 2.01 2.99
N ASP A 99 -12.42 3.06 3.73
CA ASP A 99 -11.54 4.21 3.91
C ASP A 99 -10.29 3.83 4.69
N SER A 100 -10.41 2.97 5.69
CA SER A 100 -9.27 2.47 6.46
C SER A 100 -8.25 1.72 5.61
N LYS A 101 -8.75 0.91 4.66
CA LYS A 101 -7.92 0.23 3.66
C LYS A 101 -7.26 1.24 2.72
N ALA A 102 -8.03 2.20 2.21
CA ALA A 102 -7.53 3.20 1.29
C ALA A 102 -6.43 4.07 1.93
N TYR A 103 -6.62 4.54 3.17
CA TYR A 103 -5.59 5.27 3.90
C TYR A 103 -4.31 4.44 4.07
N SER A 104 -4.43 3.20 4.56
CA SER A 104 -3.28 2.31 4.73
C SER A 104 -2.54 2.10 3.39
N ALA A 105 -3.29 1.90 2.31
CA ALA A 105 -2.74 1.68 0.98
C ALA A 105 -2.00 2.91 0.44
N ILE A 106 -2.57 4.12 0.59
CA ILE A 106 -1.92 5.37 0.17
C ILE A 106 -0.54 5.51 0.83
N PHE A 107 -0.44 5.30 2.14
CA PHE A 107 0.84 5.41 2.84
C PHE A 107 1.83 4.31 2.44
N LYS A 108 1.36 3.07 2.27
CA LYS A 108 2.24 1.97 1.85
C LYS A 108 2.71 2.11 0.40
N MET A 109 1.89 2.68 -0.48
CA MET A 109 2.31 3.04 -1.84
C MET A 109 3.32 4.18 -1.82
N MET A 110 3.11 5.25 -1.04
CA MET A 110 4.10 6.31 -0.87
C MET A 110 5.42 5.78 -0.32
N GLU A 111 5.37 4.90 0.69
CA GLU A 111 6.56 4.25 1.24
C GLU A 111 7.32 3.47 0.17
N PHE A 112 6.61 2.74 -0.69
CA PHE A 112 7.24 2.09 -1.84
C PHE A 112 7.86 3.12 -2.81
N ASP A 113 7.11 4.15 -3.20
CA ASP A 113 7.57 5.20 -4.13
C ASP A 113 8.86 5.87 -3.63
N CYS A 114 9.03 5.96 -2.31
CA CYS A 114 10.10 6.68 -1.63
C CYS A 114 11.25 5.83 -1.10
N ASP A 115 11.05 4.51 -0.96
CA ASP A 115 12.07 3.57 -0.52
C ASP A 115 12.31 2.50 -1.60
N GLY A 116 11.56 1.40 -1.55
CA GLY A 116 11.81 0.20 -2.37
C GLY A 116 11.71 0.41 -3.89
N GLY A 117 10.95 1.40 -4.34
CA GLY A 117 10.73 1.77 -5.73
C GLY A 117 11.41 3.09 -6.13
N LEU A 118 12.13 3.76 -5.22
CA LEU A 118 12.66 5.10 -5.47
C LEU A 118 13.57 5.14 -6.69
N LEU A 119 14.45 4.16 -6.87
CA LEU A 119 15.38 4.13 -8.01
C LEU A 119 14.65 4.12 -9.35
N GLN A 120 13.57 3.33 -9.46
CA GLN A 120 12.74 3.21 -10.65
C GLN A 120 11.92 4.48 -10.86
N SER A 121 11.36 5.03 -9.77
CA SER A 121 10.64 6.30 -9.79
C SER A 121 11.54 7.42 -10.32
N VAL A 122 12.72 7.67 -9.73
CA VAL A 122 13.57 8.81 -10.12
C VAL A 122 14.10 8.71 -11.55
N ARG A 123 14.28 7.49 -12.08
CA ARG A 123 14.77 7.28 -13.45
C ARG A 123 13.69 7.49 -14.51
N ASN A 124 12.44 7.20 -14.19
CA ASN A 124 11.35 7.13 -15.17
C ASN A 124 10.16 8.04 -14.82
N TRP A 125 10.30 8.96 -13.85
CA TRP A 125 9.17 9.69 -13.26
C TRP A 125 8.30 10.41 -14.28
N ASP A 126 8.92 11.12 -15.24
CA ASP A 126 8.16 11.84 -16.26
C ASP A 126 7.28 10.90 -17.10
N CYS A 127 7.79 9.70 -17.40
CA CYS A 127 7.02 8.67 -18.11
C CYS A 127 5.93 8.04 -17.23
N ILE A 128 6.25 7.76 -15.96
CA ILE A 128 5.29 7.25 -14.97
C ILE A 128 4.11 8.23 -14.86
N LEU A 129 4.40 9.50 -14.61
CA LEU A 129 3.41 10.55 -14.44
C LEU A 129 2.56 10.76 -15.72
N ALA A 130 3.20 10.76 -16.89
CA ALA A 130 2.47 10.83 -18.16
C ALA A 130 1.55 9.62 -18.38
N THR A 131 1.99 8.43 -17.96
CA THR A 131 1.17 7.20 -18.02
C THR A 131 0.00 7.28 -17.05
N GLU A 132 0.23 7.65 -15.79
CA GLU A 132 -0.83 7.83 -14.79
C GLU A 132 -1.87 8.88 -15.22
N SER A 133 -1.41 9.97 -15.83
CA SER A 133 -2.31 11.01 -16.34
C SER A 133 -3.11 10.55 -17.56
N SER A 134 -2.47 9.88 -18.52
CA SER A 134 -3.13 9.46 -19.78
C SER A 134 -3.94 8.18 -19.66
N LYS A 135 -3.72 7.40 -18.59
CA LYS A 135 -4.39 6.13 -18.29
C LYS A 135 -5.17 6.17 -16.98
N ASN A 136 -5.50 7.36 -16.49
CA ASN A 136 -6.20 7.55 -15.23
C ASN A 136 -7.45 6.67 -15.13
N ASP A 137 -8.33 6.75 -16.14
CA ASP A 137 -9.62 6.05 -16.11
C ASP A 137 -9.44 4.54 -16.18
N GLU A 138 -8.51 4.04 -17.00
CA GLU A 138 -8.21 2.61 -17.06
C GLU A 138 -7.55 2.09 -15.77
N LEU A 139 -6.65 2.86 -15.16
CA LEU A 139 -6.01 2.50 -13.88
C LEU A 139 -7.04 2.49 -12.74
N THR A 140 -7.93 3.48 -12.69
CA THR A 140 -9.05 3.51 -11.75
C THR A 140 -9.96 2.29 -11.97
N ALA A 141 -10.30 1.97 -13.22
CA ALA A 141 -11.11 0.80 -13.52
C ALA A 141 -10.45 -0.54 -13.09
N CYS A 142 -9.12 -0.64 -13.17
CA CYS A 142 -8.39 -1.80 -12.65
C CYS A 142 -8.61 -1.99 -11.13
N GLY A 143 -8.48 -0.90 -10.36
CA GLY A 143 -8.70 -0.91 -8.91
C GLY A 143 -10.17 -1.15 -8.53
N ASP A 144 -11.10 -0.50 -9.21
CA ASP A 144 -12.54 -0.68 -8.97
C ASP A 144 -12.97 -2.12 -9.24
N ASN A 145 -12.46 -2.74 -10.31
CA ASN A 145 -12.74 -4.14 -10.61
C ASN A 145 -12.20 -5.07 -9.50
N PHE A 146 -10.98 -4.83 -9.01
CA PHE A 146 -10.40 -5.57 -7.90
C PHE A 146 -11.26 -5.49 -6.64
N HIS A 147 -11.67 -4.28 -6.25
CA HIS A 147 -12.52 -4.06 -5.09
C HIS A 147 -13.88 -4.75 -5.23
N LYS A 148 -14.54 -4.59 -6.39
CA LYS A 148 -15.83 -5.23 -6.68
C LYS A 148 -15.74 -6.76 -6.67
N GLN A 149 -14.68 -7.34 -7.24
CA GLN A 149 -14.48 -8.79 -7.22
C GLN A 149 -14.28 -9.29 -5.79
N LEU A 150 -13.48 -8.58 -4.99
CA LEU A 150 -13.22 -8.91 -3.60
C LEU A 150 -14.46 -8.83 -2.69
N GLU A 151 -15.35 -7.87 -2.92
CA GLU A 151 -16.62 -7.79 -2.19
C GLU A 151 -17.47 -9.06 -2.39
N ASN A 152 -17.45 -9.62 -3.60
CA ASN A 152 -18.23 -10.80 -3.94
C ASN A 152 -17.55 -12.11 -3.49
N ALA A 153 -16.23 -12.20 -3.59
CA ALA A 153 -15.47 -13.39 -3.23
C ALA A 153 -14.15 -13.06 -2.51
N PRO A 154 -14.19 -12.71 -1.21
CA PRO A 154 -12.99 -12.34 -0.44
C PRO A 154 -11.93 -13.44 -0.36
N SER A 155 -12.32 -14.71 -0.46
CA SER A 155 -11.41 -15.87 -0.44
C SER A 155 -10.52 -15.96 -1.68
N LYS A 156 -10.82 -15.21 -2.74
CA LYS A 156 -10.08 -15.14 -3.99
C LYS A 156 -9.10 -13.95 -4.04
N LEU A 157 -8.80 -13.33 -2.90
CA LEU A 157 -7.89 -12.18 -2.78
C LEU A 157 -6.63 -12.31 -3.64
N CYS A 158 -5.88 -13.40 -3.50
CA CYS A 158 -4.60 -13.54 -4.22
C CYS A 158 -4.77 -13.75 -5.73
N GLN A 159 -5.91 -14.30 -6.16
CA GLN A 159 -6.22 -14.38 -7.59
C GLN A 159 -6.53 -12.98 -8.13
N TYR A 160 -7.40 -12.25 -7.46
CA TYR A 160 -7.81 -10.91 -7.89
C TYR A 160 -6.69 -9.87 -7.74
N SER A 161 -5.73 -10.07 -6.83
CA SER A 161 -4.53 -9.22 -6.77
C SER A 161 -3.70 -9.33 -8.03
N VAL A 162 -3.43 -10.55 -8.49
CA VAL A 162 -2.68 -10.77 -9.74
C VAL A 162 -3.43 -10.20 -10.95
N GLU A 163 -4.76 -10.34 -10.99
CA GLU A 163 -5.58 -9.72 -12.04
C GLU A 163 -5.45 -8.18 -12.01
N TYR A 164 -5.46 -7.57 -10.83
CA TYR A 164 -5.28 -6.13 -10.64
C TYR A 164 -3.88 -5.66 -11.07
N GLU A 165 -2.85 -6.31 -10.54
CA GLU A 165 -1.45 -6.00 -10.85
C GLU A 165 -1.18 -6.09 -12.35
N ASN A 166 -1.66 -7.16 -13.01
CA ASN A 166 -1.55 -7.32 -14.46
C ASN A 166 -2.33 -6.27 -15.24
N CYS A 167 -3.51 -5.88 -14.76
CA CYS A 167 -4.33 -4.83 -15.36
C CYS A 167 -3.58 -3.49 -15.37
N ALA A 168 -2.97 -3.10 -14.24
CA ALA A 168 -2.28 -1.82 -14.11
C ALA A 168 -0.91 -1.83 -14.81
N ARG A 169 -0.08 -2.85 -14.55
CA ARG A 169 1.34 -2.86 -14.99
C ARG A 169 1.51 -2.87 -16.50
N LYS A 170 0.52 -3.36 -17.27
CA LYS A 170 0.60 -3.39 -18.74
C LYS A 170 0.69 -1.99 -19.36
N PHE A 171 0.07 -0.98 -18.74
CA PHE A 171 0.12 0.40 -19.22
C PHE A 171 1.52 0.98 -19.07
N PHE A 172 2.13 0.77 -17.90
CA PHE A 172 3.50 1.17 -17.62
C PHE A 172 4.52 0.37 -18.44
N ALA A 173 4.27 -0.91 -18.69
CA ALA A 173 5.12 -1.72 -19.57
C ALA A 173 5.15 -1.17 -21.00
N ALA A 174 3.98 -0.80 -21.52
CA ALA A 174 3.83 -0.29 -22.88
C ALA A 174 4.44 1.10 -23.05
N ALA A 175 4.30 1.98 -22.05
CA ALA A 175 4.78 3.35 -22.11
C ALA A 175 6.24 3.51 -21.68
N CYS A 176 6.65 2.84 -20.60
CA CYS A 176 7.89 3.11 -19.87
C CYS A 176 8.80 1.88 -19.72
N GLY A 177 8.44 0.74 -20.29
CA GLY A 177 9.24 -0.47 -20.30
C GLY A 177 9.12 -1.37 -19.06
N ALA A 178 9.89 -2.46 -19.08
CA ALA A 178 9.75 -3.57 -18.13
C ALA A 178 10.07 -3.19 -16.67
N GLU A 179 11.01 -2.27 -16.43
CA GLU A 179 11.37 -1.79 -15.09
C GLU A 179 10.18 -1.08 -14.43
N THR A 180 9.49 -0.22 -15.18
CA THR A 180 8.32 0.51 -14.69
C THR A 180 7.08 -0.39 -14.56
N SER A 181 6.99 -1.44 -15.39
CA SER A 181 6.00 -2.51 -15.21
C SER A 181 6.17 -3.24 -13.87
N TRP A 182 7.40 -3.60 -13.52
CA TRP A 182 7.70 -4.20 -12.22
C TRP A 182 7.39 -3.23 -11.08
N TRP A 183 7.76 -1.95 -11.23
CA TRP A 183 7.46 -0.90 -10.26
C TRP A 183 5.95 -0.78 -9.99
N ALA A 184 5.12 -0.73 -11.03
CA ALA A 184 3.66 -0.61 -10.87
C ALA A 184 3.05 -1.83 -10.16
N CYS A 185 3.55 -3.02 -10.46
CA CYS A 185 3.15 -4.25 -9.80
C CYS A 185 3.53 -4.22 -8.30
N GLU A 186 4.79 -3.93 -7.96
CA GLU A 186 5.23 -3.89 -6.57
C GLU A 186 4.51 -2.78 -5.78
N ARG A 187 4.25 -1.63 -6.40
CA ARG A 187 3.50 -0.55 -5.77
C ARG A 187 2.12 -1.02 -5.29
N ILE A 188 1.40 -1.79 -6.11
CA ILE A 188 0.11 -2.40 -5.74
C ILE A 188 0.32 -3.46 -4.65
N ARG A 189 1.30 -4.35 -4.83
CA ARG A 189 1.62 -5.43 -3.89
C ARG A 189 1.90 -4.91 -2.48
N ARG A 190 2.68 -3.83 -2.37
CA ARG A 190 2.97 -3.11 -1.12
C ARG A 190 1.76 -2.37 -0.58
N GLY A 191 1.03 -1.65 -1.43
CA GLY A 191 -0.15 -0.88 -1.05
C GLY A 191 -1.19 -1.72 -0.33
N TYR A 192 -1.44 -2.95 -0.79
CA TYR A 192 -2.44 -3.84 -0.22
C TYR A 192 -1.85 -4.93 0.70
N SER A 193 -0.59 -4.77 1.14
CA SER A 193 0.12 -5.73 2.00
C SER A 193 0.04 -7.17 1.49
N LEU A 194 0.09 -7.36 0.18
CA LEU A 194 -0.11 -8.65 -0.47
C LEU A 194 1.06 -9.61 -0.21
N ASP A 195 2.24 -9.11 0.13
CA ASP A 195 3.37 -9.93 0.61
C ASP A 195 2.99 -10.82 1.81
N GLU A 196 2.15 -10.31 2.71
CA GLU A 196 1.73 -11.02 3.92
C GLU A 196 0.53 -11.94 3.64
N LEU A 197 -0.40 -11.47 2.82
CA LEU A 197 -1.67 -12.16 2.54
C LEU A 197 -1.53 -13.22 1.43
N CYS A 198 -0.61 -12.98 0.50
CA CYS A 198 -0.39 -13.72 -0.74
C CYS A 198 1.13 -13.91 -0.99
N PRO A 199 1.85 -14.66 -0.14
CA PRO A 199 3.32 -14.75 -0.18
C PRO A 199 3.89 -15.42 -1.44
N SER A 200 3.05 -16.11 -2.22
CA SER A 200 3.43 -16.67 -3.53
C SER A 200 3.34 -15.65 -4.66
N ASP A 201 2.72 -14.50 -4.41
CA ASP A 201 2.55 -13.43 -5.38
C ASP A 201 3.82 -12.57 -5.45
N THR A 202 4.40 -12.47 -6.64
CA THR A 202 5.70 -11.81 -6.85
C THR A 202 5.71 -11.08 -8.18
N CYS A 203 6.22 -9.84 -8.16
CA CYS A 203 6.40 -9.08 -9.38
C CYS A 203 7.74 -9.45 -10.03
N LYS A 204 7.69 -9.84 -11.30
CA LYS A 204 8.88 -10.12 -12.12
C LYS A 204 9.09 -9.02 -13.13
N ILE A 205 10.35 -8.77 -13.47
CA ILE A 205 10.68 -7.92 -14.62
C ILE A 205 10.42 -8.76 -15.86
N ASP A 206 9.24 -8.60 -16.45
CA ASP A 206 8.80 -9.33 -17.64
C ASP A 206 8.90 -8.43 -18.87
N ALA A 207 9.31 -8.99 -20.01
CA ALA A 207 9.30 -8.24 -21.27
C ALA A 207 7.85 -7.94 -21.70
N PRO A 208 7.57 -6.81 -22.37
CA PRO A 208 6.20 -6.42 -22.76
C PRO A 208 5.40 -7.51 -23.51
N SER A 209 6.09 -8.36 -24.28
CA SER A 209 5.50 -9.49 -25.03
C SER A 209 5.02 -10.66 -24.16
N GLN A 210 5.36 -10.70 -22.88
CA GLN A 210 4.96 -11.73 -21.92
C GLN A 210 3.73 -11.32 -21.08
N LEU A 211 3.28 -10.07 -21.19
CA LEU A 211 2.15 -9.51 -20.43
C LEU A 211 0.78 -9.74 -21.10
N LEU A 212 0.76 -10.34 -22.29
CA LEU A 212 -0.46 -10.88 -22.88
C LEU A 212 -0.83 -12.18 -22.16
N PRO A 213 -2.10 -12.42 -21.84
CA PRO A 213 -2.51 -13.61 -21.10
C PRO A 213 -2.22 -14.83 -21.97
N LYS A 214 -1.08 -15.49 -21.74
CA LYS A 214 -1.07 -16.94 -21.87
C LYS A 214 -2.00 -17.41 -20.76
N ASN A 215 -3.03 -18.17 -21.13
CA ASN A 215 -3.78 -19.06 -20.25
C ASN A 215 -2.79 -19.95 -19.48
N GLN A 216 -2.11 -19.39 -18.49
CA GLN A 216 -1.42 -20.12 -17.45
C GLN A 216 -2.39 -20.04 -16.29
N ASP A 217 -3.07 -21.15 -16.07
CA ASP A 217 -4.06 -21.36 -15.03
C ASP A 217 -3.65 -20.64 -13.75
N ALA A 218 -4.30 -19.51 -13.46
CA ALA A 218 -4.16 -18.82 -12.17
C ALA A 218 -4.47 -19.80 -11.01
N ASP A 219 -5.30 -20.82 -11.28
CA ASP A 219 -5.58 -21.94 -10.38
C ASP A 219 -4.34 -22.77 -10.01
N ALA A 220 -3.33 -22.88 -10.89
CA ALA A 220 -2.10 -23.61 -10.60
C ALA A 220 -1.19 -22.88 -9.59
N ILE A 221 -1.18 -21.54 -9.63
CA ILE A 221 -0.37 -20.69 -8.73
C ILE A 221 -1.03 -20.60 -7.34
N PHE A 222 -2.36 -20.55 -7.28
CA PHE A 222 -3.12 -20.34 -6.03
C PHE A 222 -3.71 -21.60 -5.40
N SER A 223 -3.36 -22.80 -5.90
CA SER A 223 -3.72 -24.08 -5.28
C SER A 223 -3.08 -24.32 -3.90
N ARG A 224 -2.25 -23.40 -3.40
CA ARG A 224 -1.74 -23.42 -2.02
C ARG A 224 -2.58 -22.49 -1.14
N THR A 225 -3.52 -23.07 -0.42
CA THR A 225 -4.35 -22.37 0.57
C THR A 225 -3.49 -21.60 1.59
N PRO A 226 -3.64 -20.27 1.72
CA PRO A 226 -2.98 -19.51 2.77
C PRO A 226 -3.56 -19.89 4.13
N LYS A 227 -2.70 -20.09 5.13
CA LYS A 227 -3.10 -20.33 6.54
C LYS A 227 -4.05 -19.25 7.09
N ALA A 228 -4.02 -18.03 6.54
CA ALA A 228 -4.94 -16.94 6.92
C ALA A 228 -6.41 -17.24 6.57
N ALA A 229 -6.68 -17.96 5.47
CA ALA A 229 -8.04 -18.36 5.08
C ALA A 229 -8.64 -19.37 6.06
N GLN A 230 -7.82 -20.24 6.66
CA GLN A 230 -8.25 -21.14 7.74
C GLN A 230 -8.62 -20.37 9.01
N VAL A 231 -7.86 -19.32 9.37
CA VAL A 231 -8.16 -18.50 10.54
C VAL A 231 -9.47 -17.73 10.37
N ILE A 232 -9.73 -17.16 9.18
CA ILE A 232 -10.99 -16.47 8.90
C ILE A 232 -12.18 -17.45 8.91
N GLN A 233 -12.02 -18.66 8.35
CA GLN A 233 -13.06 -19.69 8.39
C GLN A 233 -13.35 -20.17 9.82
N GLU A 234 -12.33 -20.35 10.67
CA GLU A 234 -12.50 -20.71 12.08
C GLU A 234 -13.20 -19.59 12.88
N LEU A 235 -12.85 -18.32 12.64
CA LEU A 235 -13.51 -17.18 13.28
C LEU A 235 -14.99 -17.04 12.86
N VAL A 236 -15.31 -17.31 11.59
CA VAL A 236 -16.70 -17.35 11.10
C VAL A 236 -17.47 -18.53 11.68
N ARG A 237 -16.80 -19.68 11.89
CA ARG A 237 -17.40 -20.87 12.50
C ARG A 237 -17.68 -20.66 13.99
N MET A 238 -16.78 -20.00 14.71
CA MET A 238 -16.97 -19.63 16.11
C MET A 238 -18.12 -18.64 16.30
N LYS A 239 -18.36 -17.73 15.34
CA LYS A 239 -19.47 -16.76 15.38
C LYS A 239 -20.87 -17.35 15.14
N ARG A 240 -20.99 -18.57 14.62
CA ARG A 240 -22.29 -19.25 14.41
C ARG A 240 -22.73 -20.13 15.59
N ASN A 241 -21.86 -20.32 16.57
CA ASN A 241 -22.10 -21.16 17.74
C ASN A 241 -22.33 -20.34 19.03
N PHE A 242 -22.55 -19.03 18.90
CA PHE A 242 -23.08 -18.13 19.92
C PHE A 242 -24.34 -17.45 19.36
#